data_AF-A0A7M5XK56-F1
#
_entry.id   AF-A0A7M5XK56-F1
#
_cell.length_a   1.000
_cell.length_b   1.000
_cell.length_c   1.000
_cell.angle_alpha   90.00
_cell.angle_beta   90.00
_cell.angle_gamma   90.00
#
_symmetry.space_group_name_H-M   'P 1'
#
loop_
_entity.id
_entity.type
_entity.pdbx_description
1 polymer ?
#
loop_
_entity_poly.entity_id
_entity_poly.type
_entity_poly.pdbx_seq_one_letter_code
_entity_poly.pdbx_strand_id
1 'polypeptide(L)'
;VHSTIKLIPILLKEPGIEFVLTDRFNQDPIEEHFGKQRARLGGCDNPSLGQYGSSEGKLIAAKDQAILVMRGNTSGTNKPKQKPRINIHDMTPLPKRPKIE
;
A
#
# COMPACT_ATOMS: atom_id res chain seq x y z
N VAL A 1 -1.68 -1.46 22.12
CA VAL A 1 -1.77 -0.68 23.40
C VAL A 1 -0.39 -0.26 23.90
N HIS A 2 0.50 -1.19 24.25
CA HIS A 2 1.81 -0.82 24.81
C HIS A 2 2.72 -0.03 23.86
N SER A 3 2.69 -0.35 22.56
CA SER A 3 3.40 0.40 21.50
C SER A 3 2.89 1.84 21.39
N THR A 4 1.58 2.03 21.34
CA THR A 4 0.92 3.34 21.23
C THR A 4 1.24 4.24 22.42
N ILE A 5 1.17 3.70 23.65
CA ILE A 5 1.49 4.44 24.89
C ILE A 5 2.94 4.91 24.91
N LYS A 6 3.87 4.11 24.36
CA LYS A 6 5.29 4.48 24.26
C LYS A 6 5.57 5.48 23.14
N LEU A 7 4.86 5.37 22.02
CA LEU A 7 5.09 6.18 20.82
C LEU A 7 4.58 7.63 20.99
N ILE A 8 3.39 7.82 21.54
CA ILE A 8 2.75 9.14 21.63
C ILE A 8 3.64 10.18 22.34
N PRO A 9 4.23 9.92 23.52
CA PRO A 9 5.11 10.87 24.19
C PRO A 9 6.40 11.18 23.43
N ILE A 10 6.86 10.26 22.57
CA ILE A 10 8.04 10.50 21.72
C ILE A 10 7.67 11.49 20.62
N LEU A 11 6.52 11.29 19.95
CA LEU A 11 6.05 12.18 18.89
C LEU A 11 5.74 13.58 19.41
N LEU A 12 5.14 13.71 20.59
CA LEU A 12 4.82 15.02 21.18
C LEU A 12 6.05 15.81 21.66
N LYS A 13 7.23 15.18 21.72
CA LYS A 13 8.49 15.87 22.03
C LYS A 13 9.13 16.49 20.78
N GLU A 14 8.70 16.09 19.59
CA GLU A 14 9.24 16.65 18.34
C GLU A 14 8.80 18.11 18.16
N PRO A 15 9.71 19.01 17.76
CA PRO A 15 9.36 20.40 17.52
C PRO A 15 8.25 20.54 16.48
N GLY A 16 7.17 21.25 16.84
CA GLY A 16 6.06 21.52 15.94
C GLY A 16 4.95 20.45 15.92
N ILE A 17 4.98 19.45 16.79
CA ILE A 17 3.89 18.48 16.95
C ILE A 17 3.09 18.78 18.23
N GLU A 18 1.87 19.31 18.07
CA GLU A 18 1.00 19.70 19.19
C GLU A 18 0.07 18.57 19.67
N PHE A 19 -0.33 17.67 18.77
CA PHE A 19 -1.24 16.56 19.06
C PHE A 19 -0.97 15.38 18.13
N VAL A 20 -1.47 14.19 18.52
CA VAL A 20 -1.34 12.96 17.74
C VAL A 20 -2.74 12.44 17.41
N LEU A 21 -3.02 12.24 16.11
CA LEU A 21 -4.24 11.60 15.63
C LEU A 21 -4.07 10.09 15.64
N THR A 22 -4.48 9.44 16.72
CA THR A 22 -4.38 7.98 16.87
C THR A 22 -5.24 7.22 15.87
N ASP A 23 -6.29 7.86 15.34
CA ASP A 23 -7.12 7.34 14.23
C ASP A 23 -6.32 7.12 12.94
N ARG A 24 -5.12 7.71 12.81
CA ARG A 24 -4.21 7.44 11.68
C ARG A 24 -3.27 6.26 11.92
N PHE A 25 -3.35 5.60 13.09
CA PHE A 25 -2.53 4.43 13.44
C PHE A 25 -3.30 3.12 13.21
N ASN A 26 -4.17 3.09 12.20
CA ASN A 26 -4.91 1.92 11.74
C ASN A 26 -4.56 1.61 10.27
N GLN A 27 -5.11 0.50 9.78
CA GLN A 27 -4.96 0.06 8.39
C GLN A 27 -6.19 0.43 7.54
N ASP A 28 -7.15 1.17 8.08
CA ASP A 28 -8.38 1.54 7.40
C ASP A 28 -8.13 2.22 6.04
N PRO A 29 -7.15 3.15 5.90
CA PRO A 29 -6.87 3.75 4.59
C PRO A 29 -6.37 2.73 3.55
N ILE A 30 -5.59 1.72 3.95
CA ILE A 30 -5.12 0.68 3.00
C ILE A 30 -6.25 -0.29 2.67
N GLU A 31 -7.12 -0.60 3.62
CA GLU A 31 -8.30 -1.44 3.40
C GLU A 31 -9.33 -0.75 2.49
N GLU A 32 -9.55 0.55 2.66
CA GLU A 32 -10.37 1.38 1.77
C GLU A 32 -9.81 1.33 0.34
N HIS A 33 -8.49 1.47 0.18
CA HIS A 33 -7.83 1.37 -1.13
C HIS A 33 -8.10 0.02 -1.80
N PHE A 34 -8.01 -1.09 -1.05
CA PHE A 34 -8.36 -2.41 -1.56
C PHE A 34 -9.86 -2.56 -1.89
N GLY A 35 -10.74 -1.91 -1.13
CA GLY A 35 -12.16 -1.81 -1.46
C GLY A 35 -12.40 -1.14 -2.81
N LYS A 36 -11.73 -0.01 -3.06
CA LYS A 36 -11.80 0.69 -4.36
C LYS A 36 -11.25 -0.14 -5.51
N GLN A 37 -10.18 -0.89 -5.26
CA GLN A 37 -9.60 -1.84 -6.22
C GLN A 37 -10.63 -2.92 -6.62
N ARG A 38 -11.29 -3.56 -5.65
CA ARG A 38 -12.34 -4.57 -5.91
C ARG A 38 -13.56 -3.97 -6.61
N ALA A 39 -13.99 -2.79 -6.18
CA ALA A 39 -15.14 -2.09 -6.77
C ALA A 39 -14.92 -1.74 -8.26
N ARG A 40 -13.72 -1.28 -8.63
CA ARG A 40 -13.38 -0.91 -10.02
C ARG A 40 -13.27 -2.10 -10.97
N LEU A 41 -13.05 -3.29 -10.45
CA LEU A 41 -13.03 -4.53 -11.24
C LEU A 41 -14.40 -5.22 -11.30
N GLY A 42 -15.47 -4.50 -10.95
CA GLY A 42 -16.84 -5.00 -11.07
C GLY A 42 -17.16 -6.16 -10.13
N GLY A 43 -16.56 -6.18 -8.93
CA GLY A 43 -16.75 -7.28 -7.96
C GLY A 43 -15.81 -8.47 -8.20
N CYS A 44 -14.74 -8.31 -8.98
CA CYS A 44 -13.66 -9.28 -9.00
C CYS A 44 -12.88 -9.19 -7.67
N ASP A 45 -13.32 -9.96 -6.68
CA ASP A 45 -12.75 -9.95 -5.33
C ASP A 45 -11.31 -10.46 -5.27
N ASN A 46 -10.89 -11.25 -6.26
CA ASN A 46 -9.55 -11.82 -6.35
C ASN A 46 -8.94 -11.60 -7.75
N PRO A 47 -8.46 -10.38 -8.04
CA PRO A 47 -7.86 -10.08 -9.32
C PRO A 47 -6.46 -10.70 -9.47
N SER A 48 -6.10 -11.05 -10.70
CA SER A 48 -4.72 -11.33 -11.06
C SER A 48 -3.84 -10.08 -10.89
N LEU A 49 -2.52 -10.29 -10.77
CA LEU A 49 -1.57 -9.17 -10.66
C LEU A 49 -1.66 -8.19 -11.85
N GLY A 50 -1.90 -8.68 -13.06
CA GLY A 50 -2.06 -7.84 -14.24
C GLY A 50 -3.30 -6.94 -14.17
N GLN A 51 -4.43 -7.49 -13.69
CA GLN A 51 -5.67 -6.74 -13.49
C GLN A 51 -5.53 -5.70 -12.39
N TYR A 52 -4.89 -6.07 -11.28
CA TYR A 52 -4.58 -5.15 -10.19
C TYR A 52 -3.73 -3.98 -10.68
N GLY A 53 -2.64 -4.25 -11.43
CA GLY A 53 -1.76 -3.20 -11.96
C GLY A 53 -2.47 -2.25 -12.94
N SER A 54 -3.37 -2.77 -13.79
CA SER A 54 -4.18 -1.93 -14.68
C SER A 54 -5.17 -1.04 -13.90
N SER A 55 -5.82 -1.60 -12.89
CA SER A 55 -6.76 -0.87 -12.03
C SER A 55 -6.06 0.20 -11.18
N GLU A 56 -4.86 -0.10 -10.66
CA GLU A 56 -4.03 0.84 -9.90
C GLU A 56 -3.69 2.08 -10.74
N GLY A 57 -3.30 1.91 -12.01
CA GLY A 57 -3.07 3.03 -12.91
C GLY A 57 -4.29 3.94 -13.08
N LYS A 58 -5.50 3.37 -13.09
CA LYS A 58 -6.76 4.12 -13.17
C LYS A 58 -7.08 4.85 -11.87
N LEU A 59 -6.83 4.24 -10.72
CA LEU A 59 -6.99 4.89 -9.40
C LEU A 59 -6.06 6.09 -9.25
N ILE A 60 -4.79 5.96 -9.65
CA ILE A 60 -3.81 7.05 -9.67
C ILE A 60 -4.30 8.19 -10.57
N ALA A 61 -4.69 7.86 -11.82
CA ALA A 61 -5.13 8.86 -12.78
C ALA A 61 -6.39 9.63 -12.31
N ALA A 62 -7.31 8.94 -11.65
CA ALA A 62 -8.53 9.53 -11.10
C ALA A 62 -8.31 10.27 -9.76
N LYS A 63 -7.10 10.23 -9.19
CA LYS A 63 -6.79 10.73 -7.83
C LYS A 63 -7.72 10.17 -6.75
N ASP A 64 -8.18 8.94 -6.93
CA ASP A 64 -9.15 8.28 -6.05
C ASP A 64 -8.47 7.32 -5.06
N GLN A 65 -7.18 7.55 -4.78
CA GLN A 65 -6.44 6.73 -3.83
C GLN A 65 -6.73 7.17 -2.39
N ALA A 66 -6.92 6.22 -1.49
CA ALA A 66 -7.09 6.52 -0.06
C ALA A 66 -5.77 7.00 0.58
N ILE A 67 -4.64 6.57 0.02
CA ILE A 67 -3.31 7.05 0.36
C ILE A 67 -2.77 7.80 -0.86
N LEU A 68 -2.60 9.11 -0.73
CA LEU A 68 -1.93 9.88 -1.76
C LEU A 68 -0.47 9.45 -1.84
N VAL A 69 0.00 9.18 -3.06
CA VAL A 69 1.44 9.07 -3.31
C VAL A 69 2.04 10.43 -2.96
N MET A 70 2.74 10.51 -1.83
CA MET A 70 3.62 11.64 -1.55
C MET A 70 4.59 11.71 -2.72
N ARG A 71 4.47 12.73 -3.57
CA ARG A 71 5.47 13.01 -4.59
C ARG A 71 6.73 13.42 -3.85
N GLY A 72 7.56 12.45 -3.49
CA GLY A 72 8.94 12.71 -3.12
C GLY A 72 9.66 13.37 -4.29
N ASN A 73 10.80 13.99 -4.01
CA ASN A 73 11.64 14.76 -4.93
C ASN A 73 12.16 14.00 -6.17
N THR A 74 11.65 12.80 -6.46
CA THR A 74 11.82 12.14 -7.75
C THR A 74 10.88 12.77 -8.77
N SER A 75 11.19 14.02 -9.15
CA SER A 75 10.73 14.60 -10.40
C SER A 75 10.96 13.59 -11.52
N GLY A 76 9.90 13.27 -12.26
CA GLY A 76 9.94 12.35 -13.38
C GLY A 76 11.12 12.66 -14.29
N THR A 77 12.13 11.78 -14.26
CA THR A 77 13.20 11.85 -15.24
C THR A 77 12.57 11.41 -16.55
N ASN A 78 12.35 12.36 -17.45
CA ASN A 78 12.22 12.10 -18.88
C ASN A 78 13.51 11.42 -19.37
N LYS A 79 13.69 10.14 -19.04
CA LYS A 79 14.71 9.26 -19.59
C LYS A 79 14.01 7.96 -20.01
N PRO A 80 14.21 7.47 -21.23
CA PRO A 80 13.75 6.14 -21.61
C PRO A 80 14.61 5.14 -20.83
N LYS A 81 14.18 4.79 -19.63
CA LYS A 81 14.76 3.69 -18.88
C LYS A 81 13.81 2.52 -19.06
N GLN A 82 14.21 1.55 -19.89
CA GLN A 82 13.80 0.17 -19.66
C GLN A 82 14.11 -0.10 -18.19
N LYS A 83 13.11 0.03 -17.32
CA LYS A 83 13.27 -0.38 -15.93
C LYS A 83 13.53 -1.89 -16.02
N PRO A 84 14.64 -2.43 -15.49
CA PRO A 84 14.66 -3.87 -15.26
C PRO A 84 13.45 -4.14 -14.38
N ARG A 85 12.51 -4.93 -14.88
CA ARG A 85 11.44 -5.49 -14.05
C ARG A 85 12.19 -6.30 -13.01
N ILE A 86 12.44 -5.70 -11.84
CA ILE A 86 12.88 -6.45 -10.68
C ILE A 86 11.74 -7.43 -10.47
N ASN A 87 12.03 -8.71 -10.73
CA ASN A 87 11.04 -9.75 -10.61
C ASN A 87 10.84 -9.96 -9.11
N ILE A 88 9.88 -9.24 -8.51
CA ILE A 88 9.50 -9.36 -7.08
C ILE A 88 8.69 -10.67 -6.87
N HIS A 89 8.65 -11.55 -7.85
CA HIS A 89 8.10 -12.88 -7.70
C HIS A 89 9.12 -13.75 -6.98
N ASP A 90 8.90 -13.91 -5.67
CA ASP A 90 9.49 -15.00 -4.93
C ASP A 90 8.92 -16.32 -5.48
N MET A 91 9.73 -17.01 -6.28
CA MET A 91 9.39 -18.31 -6.87
C MET A 91 9.73 -19.47 -5.93
N THR A 92 10.07 -19.19 -4.66
CA THR A 92 10.30 -20.26 -3.70
C THR A 92 9.01 -21.09 -3.54
N PRO A 93 9.09 -22.42 -3.75
CA PRO A 93 7.93 -23.27 -3.59
C PRO A 93 7.53 -23.28 -2.12
N LEU A 94 6.26 -22.94 -1.85
CA LEU A 94 5.70 -23.01 -0.51
C LEU A 94 5.81 -24.45 0.04
N PRO A 95 6.08 -24.64 1.34
CA PRO A 95 6.13 -25.95 1.94
C PRO A 95 4.79 -26.68 1.74
N LYS A 96 4.85 -27.89 1.18
CA LYS A 96 3.67 -28.73 0.95
C LYS A 96 3.12 -29.19 2.29
N ARG A 97 1.79 -29.11 2.46
CA ARG A 97 1.11 -29.66 3.63
C ARG A 97 1.44 -31.16 3.75
N PRO A 98 1.85 -31.66 4.94
CA PRO A 98 2.07 -33.08 5.14
C PRO A 98 0.77 -33.84 4.89
N LYS A 99 0.85 -35.00 4.26
CA LYS A 99 -0.28 -35.93 4.20
C LYS A 99 -0.50 -36.45 5.62
N ILE A 100 -1.72 -36.29 6.12
CA ILE A 100 -2.18 -36.97 7.32
C ILE A 100 -2.42 -38.42 6.87
N GLU A 101 -1.70 -39.37 7.48
CA GLU A 101 -1.94 -40.81 7.31
C GLU A 101 -3.25 -41.24 7.95
#